data_AF-A0A9P6FMW0-F1
#
_entry.id   AF-A0A9P6FMW0-F1
#
_cell.length_a   1.000
_cell.length_b   1.000
_cell.length_c   1.000
_cell.angle_alpha   90.00
_cell.angle_beta   90.00
_cell.angle_gamma   90.00
#
_symmetry.space_group_name_H-M   'P 1'
#
loop_
_entity.id
_entity.type
_entity.pdbx_description
1 polymer ?
#
loop_
_entity_poly.entity_id
_entity_poly.type
_entity_poly.pdbx_seq_one_letter_code
_entity_poly.pdbx_strand_id
1 'polypeptide(L)'
;VDNLKGEVCGAPCGYLLVHPDLPNPLNLLFLKLSPYFPVDYILMVMIVLYMFWATTKGIISIGIRFLWVNLYKFRRAATAPQGLLAATMLLMLSLAGLCYSLTMAVAPDYSMFGSQKYCNHTIALTNERDCHDYPTLIVPCHIGAPSDLCTPTVTSGYILGIILATPVLGIAFYYLQWLFLLAFLFALIWNLVRGFIKGFGVDPFEESAEDIDDLETRGLLSAIGAMSADSGRRRVGKERSVDPRRWLFLWLDRDQWAKVICRQ
;
A
#
# COMPACT_ATOMS: atom_id res chain seq x y z
N VAL A 1 -14.21 -15.08 -21.28
CA VAL A 1 -14.21 -15.68 -19.92
C VAL A 1 -14.74 -17.12 -19.93
N ASP A 2 -15.28 -17.57 -21.05
CA ASP A 2 -16.03 -18.82 -21.19
C ASP A 2 -15.13 -20.07 -21.35
N ASN A 3 -13.83 -19.86 -21.62
CA ASN A 3 -12.83 -20.92 -21.79
C ASN A 3 -12.15 -21.38 -20.47
N LEU A 4 -12.54 -20.86 -19.31
CA LEU A 4 -11.89 -21.13 -18.02
C LEU A 4 -12.50 -22.31 -17.23
N LYS A 5 -13.48 -23.02 -17.80
CA LYS A 5 -14.33 -23.98 -17.07
C LYS A 5 -13.74 -25.39 -16.88
N GLY A 6 -12.58 -25.70 -17.46
CA GLY A 6 -12.09 -27.09 -17.53
C GLY A 6 -10.67 -27.37 -17.04
N GLU A 7 -9.78 -26.39 -17.00
CA GLU A 7 -8.37 -26.63 -16.69
C GLU A 7 -7.85 -25.63 -15.65
N VAL A 8 -7.11 -26.17 -14.66
CA VAL A 8 -6.35 -25.38 -13.68
C VAL A 8 -5.38 -24.51 -14.45
N CYS A 9 -5.76 -23.25 -14.60
CA CYS A 9 -5.07 -22.36 -15.49
C CYS A 9 -3.92 -21.67 -14.72
N GLY A 10 -2.70 -22.18 -14.91
CA GLY A 10 -1.47 -21.71 -14.25
C GLY A 10 -0.84 -20.52 -14.98
N ALA A 11 0.45 -20.67 -15.33
CA ALA A 11 1.19 -19.66 -16.10
C ALA A 11 0.51 -19.18 -17.42
N PRO A 12 -0.14 -20.02 -18.26
CA PRO A 12 -0.65 -19.56 -19.56
C PRO A 12 -1.79 -18.54 -19.50
N CYS A 13 -2.45 -18.37 -18.35
CA CYS A 13 -3.45 -17.32 -18.11
C CYS A 13 -3.07 -16.39 -16.96
N GLY A 14 -1.80 -16.37 -16.58
CA GLY A 14 -1.32 -15.45 -15.55
C GLY A 14 -1.75 -15.81 -14.12
N TYR A 15 -1.84 -17.11 -13.80
CA TYR A 15 -2.19 -17.64 -12.47
C TYR A 15 -3.58 -17.21 -11.98
N LEU A 16 -4.58 -17.32 -12.84
CA LEU A 16 -5.97 -17.11 -12.46
C LEU A 16 -6.54 -18.37 -11.82
N LEU A 17 -6.62 -18.40 -10.49
CA LEU A 17 -7.17 -19.54 -9.75
C LEU A 17 -8.70 -19.52 -9.78
N VAL A 18 -9.28 -20.51 -10.44
CA VAL A 18 -10.74 -20.67 -10.54
C VAL A 18 -11.35 -21.24 -9.25
N HIS A 19 -10.59 -22.08 -8.55
CA HIS A 19 -10.99 -22.70 -7.28
C HIS A 19 -9.81 -22.63 -6.28
N PRO A 20 -9.82 -21.67 -5.34
CA PRO A 20 -8.85 -21.68 -4.24
C PRO A 20 -9.23 -22.75 -3.21
N ASP A 21 -8.34 -23.72 -2.98
CA ASP A 21 -8.54 -24.77 -1.96
C ASP A 21 -8.49 -24.22 -0.52
N LEU A 22 -7.86 -23.04 -0.32
CA LEU A 22 -7.76 -22.38 0.96
C LEU A 22 -8.70 -21.15 1.01
N PRO A 23 -9.67 -21.11 1.94
CA PRO A 23 -10.58 -19.98 2.05
C PRO A 23 -9.84 -18.73 2.55
N ASN A 24 -9.96 -17.63 1.81
CA ASN A 24 -9.43 -16.34 2.24
C ASN A 24 -10.33 -15.75 3.35
N PRO A 25 -9.79 -15.48 4.56
CA PRO A 25 -10.58 -15.00 5.69
C PRO A 25 -11.21 -13.63 5.44
N LEU A 26 -10.54 -12.73 4.70
CA LEU A 26 -11.09 -11.42 4.36
C LEU A 26 -12.25 -11.55 3.38
N ASN A 27 -12.13 -12.42 2.37
CA ASN A 27 -13.23 -12.70 1.44
C ASN A 27 -14.47 -13.24 2.18
N LEU A 28 -14.27 -14.21 3.09
CA LEU A 28 -15.36 -14.75 3.91
C LEU A 28 -16.00 -13.69 4.79
N LEU A 29 -15.19 -12.81 5.39
CA LEU A 29 -15.67 -11.69 6.19
C LEU A 29 -16.56 -10.76 5.37
N PHE A 30 -16.15 -10.37 4.16
CA PHE A 30 -16.95 -9.53 3.28
C PHE A 30 -18.25 -10.19 2.83
N LEU A 31 -18.22 -11.47 2.48
CA LEU A 31 -19.42 -12.22 2.10
C LEU A 31 -20.41 -12.35 3.27
N LYS A 32 -19.92 -12.47 4.51
CA LYS A 32 -20.75 -12.50 5.73
C LYS A 32 -21.30 -11.13 6.11
N LEU A 33 -20.58 -10.05 5.81
CA LEU A 33 -21.01 -8.67 6.06
C LEU A 33 -21.94 -8.12 4.97
N SER A 34 -21.90 -8.68 3.76
CA SER A 34 -22.76 -8.29 2.64
C SER A 34 -24.26 -8.12 2.93
N PRO A 35 -24.93 -8.93 3.76
CA PRO A 35 -26.34 -8.70 4.12
C PRO A 35 -26.55 -7.51 5.08
N TYR A 36 -25.51 -7.03 5.76
CA TYR A 36 -25.58 -5.95 6.75
C TYR A 36 -25.18 -4.60 6.14
N PHE A 37 -25.95 -4.15 5.15
CA PHE A 37 -25.76 -2.84 4.53
C PHE A 37 -25.85 -1.71 5.58
N PRO A 38 -24.93 -0.71 5.62
CA PRO A 38 -23.81 -0.39 4.71
C PRO A 38 -22.41 -0.75 5.27
N VAL A 39 -22.33 -1.68 6.23
CA VAL A 39 -21.09 -1.96 6.99
C VAL A 39 -19.98 -2.50 6.10
N ASP A 40 -20.33 -3.33 5.12
CA ASP A 40 -19.42 -3.91 4.13
C ASP A 40 -18.72 -2.82 3.28
N TYR A 41 -19.46 -1.81 2.83
CA TYR A 41 -18.89 -0.67 2.10
C TYR A 41 -17.93 0.16 2.94
N ILE A 42 -18.29 0.45 4.20
CA ILE A 42 -17.41 1.18 5.11
C ILE A 42 -16.11 0.40 5.31
N LEU A 43 -16.20 -0.91 5.54
CA LEU A 43 -15.02 -1.76 5.71
C LEU A 43 -14.16 -1.80 4.45
N MET A 44 -14.75 -1.96 3.26
CA MET A 44 -14.02 -1.91 1.98
C MET A 44 -13.28 -0.60 1.81
N VAL A 45 -13.95 0.53 2.03
CA VAL A 45 -13.35 1.86 1.93
C VAL A 45 -12.21 2.03 2.93
N MET A 46 -12.37 1.57 4.17
CA MET A 46 -11.32 1.62 5.18
C MET A 46 -10.08 0.81 4.78
N ILE A 47 -10.25 -0.39 4.22
CA ILE A 47 -9.11 -1.20 3.73
C ILE A 47 -8.40 -0.50 2.55
N VAL A 48 -9.16 0.01 1.58
CA VAL A 48 -8.59 0.71 0.42
C VAL A 48 -7.84 1.97 0.86
N LEU A 49 -8.42 2.77 1.76
CA LEU A 49 -7.76 3.95 2.33
C LEU A 49 -6.51 3.58 3.12
N TYR A 50 -6.55 2.51 3.91
CA TYR A 50 -5.39 2.01 4.63
C TYR A 50 -4.26 1.63 3.66
N MET A 51 -4.56 0.84 2.62
CA MET A 51 -3.56 0.46 1.61
C MET A 51 -3.03 1.67 0.86
N PHE A 52 -3.89 2.64 0.52
CA PHE A 52 -3.49 3.88 -0.14
C PHE A 52 -2.55 4.73 0.73
N TRP A 53 -2.88 4.94 2.02
CA TRP A 53 -2.03 5.68 2.94
C TRP A 53 -0.73 4.96 3.23
N ALA A 54 -0.75 3.64 3.43
CA ALA A 54 0.45 2.84 3.62
C ALA A 54 1.38 2.93 2.40
N THR A 55 0.84 2.85 1.19
CA THR A 55 1.60 2.99 -0.06
C THR A 55 2.18 4.39 -0.20
N THR A 56 1.38 5.43 0.07
CA THR A 56 1.83 6.83 0.02
C THR A 56 2.96 7.08 1.03
N LYS A 57 2.82 6.58 2.27
CA LYS A 57 3.86 6.65 3.30
C LYS A 57 5.13 5.90 2.88
N GLY A 58 4.99 4.73 2.27
CA GLY A 58 6.11 3.95 1.73
C GLY A 58 6.87 4.68 0.63
N ILE A 59 6.16 5.28 -0.33
CA ILE A 59 6.77 6.07 -1.41
C ILE A 59 7.50 7.29 -0.84
N ILE A 60 6.89 8.01 0.11
CA ILE A 60 7.48 9.20 0.73
C ILE A 60 8.73 8.82 1.55
N SER A 61 8.65 7.74 2.32
CA SER A 61 9.77 7.23 3.12
C SER A 61 10.91 6.79 2.21
N ILE A 62 10.72 5.79 1.35
CA ILE A 62 11.80 5.23 0.53
C ILE A 62 12.39 6.28 -0.44
N GLY A 63 11.56 7.19 -0.94
CA GLY A 63 11.90 8.14 -2.01
C GLY A 63 12.00 7.48 -3.39
N ILE A 64 12.19 8.26 -4.45
CA ILE A 64 12.36 7.72 -5.81
C ILE A 64 13.83 7.33 -6.00
N ARG A 65 14.14 6.06 -5.78
CA ARG A 65 15.46 5.47 -6.07
C ARG A 65 15.35 4.59 -7.31
N PHE A 66 16.09 4.92 -8.36
CA PHE A 66 16.14 4.09 -9.57
C PHE A 66 17.39 3.21 -9.53
N LEU A 67 17.20 1.89 -9.38
CA LEU A 67 18.20 0.81 -9.41
C LEU A 67 19.41 0.89 -8.45
N TRP A 68 19.71 2.05 -7.85
CA TRP A 68 20.63 2.34 -6.73
C TRP A 68 20.92 3.86 -6.60
N VAL A 69 20.50 4.68 -7.57
CA VAL A 69 20.69 6.14 -7.55
C VAL A 69 19.45 6.82 -6.96
N ASN A 70 19.67 7.69 -5.97
CA ASN A 70 18.62 8.54 -5.40
C ASN A 70 18.30 9.67 -6.37
N LEU A 71 17.15 9.60 -7.06
CA LEU A 71 16.78 10.54 -8.11
C LEU A 71 16.11 11.78 -7.51
N TYR A 72 15.12 11.56 -6.65
CA TYR A 72 14.37 12.64 -6.00
C TYR A 72 14.02 12.26 -4.55
N LYS A 73 14.43 13.12 -3.60
CA LYS A 73 13.96 13.08 -2.21
C LYS A 73 12.70 13.96 -2.09
N PHE A 74 11.65 13.42 -1.47
CA PHE A 74 10.46 14.20 -1.15
C PHE A 74 10.75 15.12 0.03
N ARG A 75 10.88 16.43 -0.21
CA ARG A 75 11.02 17.45 0.84
C ARG A 75 9.77 18.32 0.89
N ARG A 76 9.19 18.47 2.09
CA ARG A 76 8.02 19.33 2.31
C ARG A 76 8.33 20.75 1.82
N ALA A 77 7.50 21.28 0.91
CA ALA A 77 7.63 22.61 0.31
C ALA A 77 8.89 22.87 -0.55
N ALA A 78 9.68 21.85 -0.91
CA ALA A 78 10.89 22.02 -1.73
C ALA A 78 11.07 20.91 -2.80
N THR A 79 10.00 20.25 -3.21
CA THR A 79 10.03 19.26 -4.31
C THR A 79 10.03 19.94 -5.68
N ALA A 80 10.96 19.57 -6.56
CA ALA A 80 10.96 19.99 -7.95
C ALA A 80 9.68 19.55 -8.68
N PRO A 81 9.13 20.33 -9.63
CA PRO A 81 7.89 20.00 -10.34
C PRO A 81 7.98 18.68 -11.12
N GLN A 82 9.16 18.33 -11.62
CA GLN A 82 9.42 17.04 -12.28
C GLN A 82 9.27 15.85 -11.32
N GLY A 83 9.72 16.00 -10.07
CA GLY A 83 9.56 15.00 -9.02
C GLY A 83 8.09 14.82 -8.62
N LEU A 84 7.31 15.90 -8.62
CA LEU A 84 5.87 15.84 -8.36
C LEU A 84 5.14 15.06 -9.46
N LEU A 85 5.47 15.28 -10.74
CA LEU A 85 4.90 14.52 -11.86
C LEU A 85 5.28 13.04 -11.80
N ALA A 86 6.54 12.71 -11.48
CA ALA A 86 6.95 11.33 -11.31
C ALA A 86 6.21 10.64 -10.14
N ALA A 87 5.98 11.37 -9.05
CA ALA A 87 5.23 10.89 -7.90
C ALA A 87 3.78 10.54 -8.24
N THR A 88 3.10 11.39 -9.01
CA THR A 88 1.72 11.12 -9.44
C THR A 88 1.64 9.93 -10.37
N MET A 89 2.61 9.75 -11.28
CA MET A 89 2.69 8.55 -12.13
C MET A 89 2.88 7.28 -11.29
N LEU A 90 3.78 7.31 -10.29
CA LEU A 90 3.99 6.17 -9.39
C LEU A 90 2.76 5.88 -8.53
N LEU A 91 2.06 6.91 -8.05
CA LEU A 91 0.81 6.75 -7.31
C LEU A 91 -0.29 6.14 -8.19
N MET A 92 -0.43 6.58 -9.43
CA MET A 92 -1.39 6.01 -10.38
C MET A 92 -1.06 4.54 -10.69
N LEU A 93 0.20 4.21 -10.92
CA LEU A 93 0.64 2.82 -11.14
C LEU A 93 0.39 1.96 -9.89
N SER A 94 0.63 2.52 -8.71
CA SER A 94 0.37 1.82 -7.44
C SER A 94 -1.13 1.59 -7.22
N LEU A 95 -1.99 2.55 -7.57
CA LEU A 95 -3.43 2.41 -7.47
C LEU A 95 -3.95 1.31 -8.42
N ALA A 96 -3.42 1.25 -9.64
CA ALA A 96 -3.72 0.15 -10.57
C ALA A 96 -3.33 -1.21 -9.97
N GLY A 97 -2.15 -1.31 -9.34
CA GLY A 97 -1.72 -2.50 -8.61
C GLY A 97 -2.61 -2.84 -7.41
N LEU A 98 -3.09 -1.84 -6.67
CA LEU A 98 -4.04 -2.02 -5.57
C LEU A 98 -5.40 -2.53 -6.04
N CYS A 99 -5.91 -2.04 -7.18
CA CYS A 99 -7.13 -2.58 -7.79
C CYS A 99 -6.96 -4.06 -8.17
N TYR A 100 -5.82 -4.40 -8.77
CA TYR A 100 -5.50 -5.80 -9.08
C TYR A 100 -5.42 -6.65 -7.81
N SER A 101 -4.69 -6.21 -6.77
CA SER A 101 -4.53 -6.98 -5.54
C SER A 101 -5.84 -7.13 -4.78
N LEU A 102 -6.72 -6.13 -4.81
CA LEU A 102 -8.05 -6.21 -4.22
C LEU A 102 -8.88 -7.31 -4.90
N THR A 103 -8.90 -7.31 -6.23
CA THR A 103 -9.72 -8.23 -7.05
C THR A 103 -9.15 -9.65 -7.12
N MET A 104 -7.84 -9.84 -7.00
CA MET A 104 -7.21 -11.16 -7.18
C MET A 104 -6.69 -11.79 -5.88
N ALA A 105 -6.35 -10.99 -4.86
CA ALA A 105 -5.76 -11.49 -3.62
C ALA A 105 -6.65 -11.24 -2.39
N VAL A 106 -7.14 -10.03 -2.18
CA VAL A 106 -7.78 -9.63 -0.90
C VAL A 106 -9.19 -10.18 -0.74
N ALA A 107 -10.04 -10.04 -1.75
CA ALA A 107 -11.43 -10.50 -1.69
C ALA A 107 -11.95 -10.79 -3.11
N PRO A 108 -11.52 -11.90 -3.75
CA PRO A 108 -11.79 -12.13 -5.15
C PRO A 108 -13.29 -12.26 -5.46
N ASP A 109 -14.03 -13.07 -4.72
CA ASP A 109 -15.46 -13.29 -5.00
C ASP A 109 -16.28 -12.02 -4.75
N TYR A 110 -16.02 -11.34 -3.62
CA TYR A 110 -16.72 -10.11 -3.29
C TYR A 110 -16.34 -8.94 -4.23
N SER A 111 -15.06 -8.78 -4.62
CA SER A 111 -14.66 -7.72 -5.56
C SER A 111 -15.14 -7.99 -6.99
N MET A 112 -15.21 -9.25 -7.40
CA MET A 112 -15.62 -9.63 -8.76
C MET A 112 -17.13 -9.62 -8.94
N PHE A 113 -17.90 -10.15 -7.99
CA PHE A 113 -19.34 -10.34 -8.13
C PHE A 113 -20.18 -9.60 -7.07
N GLY A 114 -19.55 -9.06 -6.02
CA GLY A 114 -20.26 -8.35 -4.95
C GLY A 114 -21.11 -9.28 -4.09
N SER A 115 -22.37 -8.90 -3.90
CA SER A 115 -23.36 -9.66 -3.12
C SER A 115 -24.15 -10.68 -3.95
N GLN A 116 -23.82 -10.86 -5.23
CA GLN A 116 -24.51 -11.78 -6.13
C GLN A 116 -24.38 -13.22 -5.66
N LYS A 117 -25.50 -13.95 -5.71
CA LYS A 117 -25.59 -15.37 -5.37
C LYS A 117 -26.39 -16.08 -6.46
N TYR A 118 -26.11 -17.35 -6.67
CA TYR A 118 -26.83 -18.15 -7.64
C TYR A 118 -27.22 -19.51 -7.07
N CYS A 119 -28.25 -20.11 -7.65
CA CYS A 119 -28.72 -21.44 -7.30
C CYS A 119 -27.86 -22.50 -7.99
N ASN A 120 -27.15 -23.32 -7.22
CA ASN A 120 -26.36 -24.44 -7.73
C ASN A 120 -27.17 -25.75 -7.82
N HIS A 121 -28.48 -25.66 -7.97
CA HIS A 121 -29.35 -26.81 -8.21
C HIS A 121 -30.06 -26.65 -9.56
N THR A 122 -29.87 -27.62 -10.45
CA THR A 122 -30.61 -27.74 -11.71
C THR A 122 -31.57 -28.91 -11.64
N ILE A 123 -32.85 -28.68 -11.93
CA ILE A 123 -33.84 -29.73 -12.06
C ILE A 123 -33.61 -30.43 -13.40
N ALA A 124 -33.22 -31.71 -13.37
CA ALA A 124 -32.83 -32.46 -14.56
C ALA A 124 -33.94 -32.62 -15.62
N LEU A 125 -35.22 -32.50 -15.22
CA LEU A 125 -36.37 -32.67 -16.13
C LEU A 125 -36.69 -31.41 -16.95
N THR A 126 -36.58 -30.21 -16.37
CA THR A 126 -36.97 -28.95 -17.01
C THR A 126 -35.77 -28.07 -17.37
N ASN A 127 -34.56 -28.46 -16.93
CA ASN A 127 -33.34 -27.67 -17.00
C ASN A 127 -33.49 -26.27 -16.33
N GLU A 128 -34.50 -26.13 -15.47
CA GLU A 128 -34.77 -24.94 -14.70
C GLU A 128 -34.02 -25.02 -13.36
N ARG A 129 -33.51 -23.87 -12.90
CA ARG A 129 -32.78 -23.78 -11.64
C ARG A 129 -33.73 -23.30 -10.56
N ASP A 130 -34.07 -24.20 -9.64
CA ASP A 130 -34.88 -23.88 -8.47
C ASP A 130 -34.19 -24.34 -7.19
N CYS A 131 -34.11 -23.43 -6.23
CA CYS A 131 -33.54 -23.64 -4.90
C CYS A 131 -34.57 -23.39 -3.79
N HIS A 132 -35.87 -23.33 -4.11
CA HIS A 132 -36.93 -23.10 -3.14
C HIS A 132 -36.91 -24.12 -1.99
N ASP A 133 -36.78 -25.40 -2.31
CA ASP A 133 -36.76 -26.49 -1.33
C ASP A 133 -35.37 -26.74 -0.72
N TYR A 134 -34.32 -26.14 -1.31
CA TYR A 134 -32.93 -26.33 -0.89
C TYR A 134 -32.17 -24.99 -0.79
N PRO A 135 -32.50 -24.14 0.21
CA PRO A 135 -31.86 -22.84 0.38
C PRO A 135 -30.36 -22.94 0.66
N THR A 136 -29.87 -24.10 1.10
CA THR A 136 -28.45 -24.39 1.32
C THR A 136 -27.62 -24.47 0.03
N LEU A 137 -28.26 -24.64 -1.14
CA LEU A 137 -27.60 -24.63 -2.44
C LEU A 137 -27.49 -23.24 -3.08
N ILE A 138 -27.85 -22.19 -2.34
CA ILE A 138 -27.62 -20.79 -2.72
C ILE A 138 -26.20 -20.41 -2.34
N VAL A 139 -25.31 -20.39 -3.33
CA VAL A 139 -23.88 -20.12 -3.16
C VAL A 139 -23.51 -18.74 -3.70
N PRO A 140 -22.49 -18.07 -3.13
CA PRO A 140 -21.98 -16.84 -3.71
C PRO A 140 -21.43 -17.07 -5.13
N CYS A 141 -21.57 -16.08 -5.99
CA CYS A 141 -20.94 -16.08 -7.29
C CYS A 141 -19.41 -16.14 -7.14
N HIS A 142 -18.78 -16.98 -7.95
CA HIS A 142 -17.33 -17.14 -8.03
C HIS A 142 -16.93 -17.23 -9.50
N ILE A 143 -15.63 -17.19 -9.79
CA ILE A 143 -15.14 -17.07 -11.18
C ILE A 143 -15.49 -18.27 -12.09
N GLY A 144 -15.76 -19.44 -11.52
CA GLY A 144 -16.24 -20.63 -12.24
C GLY A 144 -17.76 -20.66 -12.47
N ALA A 145 -18.51 -19.69 -11.93
CA ALA A 145 -19.95 -19.64 -12.08
C ALA A 145 -20.39 -19.33 -13.53
N PRO A 146 -21.57 -19.80 -13.96
CA PRO A 146 -22.10 -19.48 -15.29
C PRO A 146 -22.32 -17.97 -15.45
N SER A 147 -21.79 -17.41 -16.54
CA SER A 147 -21.90 -15.99 -16.93
C SER A 147 -23.33 -15.50 -17.10
N ASP A 148 -24.26 -16.40 -17.39
CA ASP A 148 -25.68 -16.07 -17.56
C ASP A 148 -26.36 -15.72 -16.23
N LEU A 149 -25.79 -16.18 -15.10
CA LEU A 149 -26.34 -15.95 -13.75
C LEU A 149 -25.48 -14.98 -12.92
N CYS A 150 -24.16 -15.02 -13.11
CA CYS A 150 -23.23 -14.19 -12.36
C CYS A 150 -22.55 -13.21 -13.31
N THR A 151 -22.87 -11.92 -13.16
CA THR A 151 -22.25 -10.86 -13.98
C THR A 151 -21.08 -10.24 -13.21
N PRO A 152 -19.85 -10.26 -13.76
CA PRO A 152 -18.71 -9.64 -13.09
C PRO A 152 -18.85 -8.11 -13.11
N THR A 153 -18.25 -7.44 -12.13
CA THR A 153 -18.15 -5.99 -12.10
C THR A 153 -17.32 -5.47 -13.27
N VAL A 154 -17.63 -4.25 -13.74
CA VAL A 154 -16.91 -3.61 -14.86
C VAL A 154 -15.40 -3.58 -14.63
N THR A 155 -14.97 -3.21 -13.42
CA THR A 155 -13.55 -3.17 -13.03
C THR A 155 -12.90 -4.55 -13.15
N SER A 156 -13.57 -5.60 -12.66
CA SER A 156 -13.05 -6.97 -12.73
C SER A 156 -13.04 -7.51 -14.15
N GLY A 157 -14.03 -7.15 -14.97
CA GLY A 157 -14.07 -7.46 -16.40
C GLY A 157 -12.88 -6.87 -17.16
N TYR A 158 -12.53 -5.60 -16.90
CA TYR A 158 -11.35 -4.98 -17.48
C TYR A 158 -10.05 -5.64 -17.02
N ILE A 159 -9.89 -5.85 -15.71
CA ILE A 159 -8.68 -6.51 -15.15
C ILE A 159 -8.51 -7.90 -15.75
N LEU A 160 -9.57 -8.70 -15.76
CA LEU A 160 -9.55 -10.06 -16.30
C LEU A 160 -9.28 -10.07 -17.81
N GLY A 161 -9.87 -9.13 -18.56
CA GLY A 161 -9.59 -8.95 -19.98
C GLY A 161 -8.11 -8.63 -20.25
N ILE A 162 -7.51 -7.75 -19.45
CA ILE A 162 -6.08 -7.39 -19.57
C ILE A 162 -5.18 -8.61 -19.28
N ILE A 163 -5.46 -9.35 -18.21
CA ILE A 163 -4.66 -10.53 -17.82
C ILE A 163 -4.74 -11.61 -18.90
N LEU A 164 -5.93 -11.88 -19.44
CA LEU A 164 -6.13 -12.87 -20.49
C LEU A 164 -5.50 -12.44 -21.82
N ALA A 165 -5.51 -11.14 -22.14
CA ALA A 165 -4.82 -10.61 -23.32
C ALA A 165 -3.29 -10.61 -23.15
N THR A 166 -2.79 -10.42 -21.92
CA THR A 166 -1.37 -10.28 -21.60
C THR A 166 -0.98 -11.17 -20.41
N PRO A 167 -0.82 -12.49 -20.60
CA PRO A 167 -0.57 -13.42 -19.49
C PRO A 167 0.75 -13.14 -18.75
N VAL A 168 1.75 -12.57 -19.44
CA VAL A 168 3.03 -12.13 -18.84
C VAL A 168 2.80 -11.14 -17.70
N LEU A 169 1.83 -10.23 -17.85
CA LEU A 169 1.51 -9.25 -16.82
C LEU A 169 0.96 -9.93 -15.56
N GLY A 170 0.06 -10.90 -15.72
CA GLY A 170 -0.47 -11.68 -14.60
C GLY A 170 0.62 -12.47 -13.87
N ILE A 171 1.53 -13.12 -14.61
CA ILE A 171 2.69 -13.82 -14.04
C ILE A 171 3.57 -12.85 -13.22
N ALA A 172 3.85 -11.66 -13.77
CA ALA A 172 4.68 -10.67 -13.08
C ALA A 172 4.02 -10.21 -11.77
N PHE A 173 2.75 -9.84 -11.79
CA PHE A 173 2.03 -9.43 -10.58
C PHE A 173 1.93 -10.54 -9.54
N TYR A 174 1.72 -11.78 -9.97
CA TYR A 174 1.72 -12.94 -9.09
C TYR A 174 3.03 -13.07 -8.30
N TYR A 175 4.18 -13.06 -8.99
CA TYR A 175 5.48 -13.16 -8.32
C TYR A 175 5.83 -11.91 -7.51
N LEU A 176 5.42 -10.71 -7.95
CA LEU A 176 5.59 -9.48 -7.17
C LEU A 176 4.81 -9.55 -5.86
N GLN A 177 3.64 -10.17 -5.84
CA GLN A 177 2.87 -10.37 -4.61
C GLN A 177 3.59 -11.29 -3.63
N TRP A 178 4.17 -12.40 -4.11
CA TRP A 178 5.01 -13.28 -3.28
C TRP A 178 6.27 -12.57 -2.78
N LEU A 179 6.92 -11.79 -3.62
CA LEU A 179 8.09 -10.99 -3.24
C LEU A 179 7.72 -9.98 -2.16
N PHE A 180 6.57 -9.31 -2.28
CA PHE A 180 6.06 -8.39 -1.28
C PHE A 180 5.82 -9.08 0.07
N LEU A 181 5.19 -10.27 0.06
CA LEU A 181 4.98 -11.06 1.28
C LEU A 181 6.30 -11.47 1.93
N LEU A 182 7.27 -11.93 1.14
CA LEU A 182 8.60 -12.28 1.64
C LEU A 182 9.34 -11.07 2.23
N ALA A 183 9.30 -9.93 1.56
CA ALA A 183 9.90 -8.69 2.05
C ALA A 183 9.22 -8.21 3.35
N PHE A 184 7.90 -8.32 3.44
CA PHE A 184 7.15 -7.99 4.65
C PHE A 184 7.49 -8.92 5.81
N LEU A 185 7.55 -10.24 5.59
CA LEU A 185 7.95 -11.20 6.60
C LEU A 185 9.40 -10.97 7.05
N PHE A 186 10.31 -10.72 6.11
CA PHE A 186 11.69 -10.40 6.43
C PHE A 186 11.79 -9.12 7.27
N ALA A 187 11.07 -8.05 6.89
CA ALA A 187 11.03 -6.81 7.66
C ALA A 187 10.43 -7.02 9.06
N LEU A 188 9.38 -7.82 9.18
CA LEU A 188 8.76 -8.15 10.46
C LEU A 188 9.71 -8.93 11.35
N ILE A 189 10.37 -9.97 10.83
CA ILE A 189 11.37 -10.76 11.57
C ILE A 189 12.55 -9.87 11.98
N TRP A 190 13.04 -9.03 11.07
CA TRP A 190 14.13 -8.08 11.35
C TRP A 190 13.76 -7.12 12.47
N ASN A 191 12.57 -6.53 12.44
CA ASN A 191 12.08 -5.62 13.48
C ASN A 191 11.81 -6.34 14.80
N LEU A 192 11.31 -7.58 14.79
CA LEU A 192 11.14 -8.37 16.02
C LEU A 192 12.50 -8.67 16.66
N VAL A 193 13.47 -9.20 15.89
CA VAL A 193 14.81 -9.52 16.40
C VAL A 193 15.51 -8.27 16.93
N ARG A 194 15.47 -7.15 16.20
CA ARG A 194 16.01 -5.88 16.69
C ARG A 194 15.26 -5.34 17.91
N GLY A 195 13.93 -5.44 17.93
CA GLY A 195 13.10 -5.02 19.07
C GLY A 195 13.41 -5.80 20.34
N PHE A 196 13.72 -7.11 20.22
CA PHE A 196 14.19 -7.93 21.33
C PHE A 196 15.58 -7.51 21.83
N ILE A 197 16.47 -6.99 20.97
CA ILE A 197 17.85 -6.61 21.34
C ILE A 197 17.93 -5.15 21.84
N LYS A 198 17.24 -4.22 21.19
CA LYS A 198 17.37 -2.75 21.39
C LYS A 198 16.15 -2.07 22.04
N GLY A 199 15.04 -2.80 22.22
CA GLY A 199 13.76 -2.24 22.65
C GLY A 199 12.84 -1.86 21.47
N PHE A 200 11.52 -1.96 21.69
CA PHE A 200 10.50 -1.68 20.67
C PHE A 200 10.32 -0.16 20.47
N GLY A 201 10.21 0.30 19.22
CA GLY A 201 9.81 1.68 18.90
C GLY A 201 10.87 2.63 18.32
N VAL A 202 12.02 2.13 17.86
CA VAL A 202 12.99 2.95 17.10
C VAL A 202 12.74 2.77 15.61
N ASP A 203 12.21 3.80 14.94
CA ASP A 203 11.97 3.81 13.50
C ASP A 203 13.31 3.90 12.72
N PRO A 204 13.72 2.84 11.99
CA PRO A 204 15.06 2.79 11.36
C PRO A 204 15.25 3.81 10.25
N PHE A 205 14.14 4.28 9.67
CA PHE A 205 14.18 5.18 8.52
C PHE A 205 14.43 6.63 8.93
N GLU A 206 13.84 7.05 10.05
CA GLU A 206 13.99 8.41 10.58
C GLU A 206 15.42 8.64 11.09
N GLU A 207 16.01 7.65 11.78
CA GLU A 207 17.42 7.65 12.19
C GLU A 207 18.35 7.85 10.99
N SER A 208 18.14 7.11 9.89
CA SER A 208 18.98 7.24 8.70
C SER A 208 18.86 8.57 7.96
N ALA A 209 17.69 9.22 8.02
CA ALA A 209 17.46 10.50 7.36
C ALA A 209 18.06 11.64 8.19
N GLU A 210 17.85 11.62 9.51
CA GLU A 210 18.47 12.55 10.46
C GLU A 210 20.01 12.45 10.41
N ASP A 211 20.56 11.23 10.39
CA ASP A 211 22.02 11.01 10.31
C ASP A 211 22.64 11.61 9.04
N ILE A 212 21.95 11.51 7.89
CA ILE A 212 22.43 12.05 6.62
C ILE A 212 22.39 13.60 6.62
N ASP A 213 21.30 14.18 7.11
CA ASP A 213 21.14 15.64 7.18
C ASP A 213 22.12 16.25 8.21
N ASP A 214 22.40 15.56 9.30
CA ASP A 214 23.44 15.93 10.27
C ASP A 214 24.84 15.86 9.67
N LEU A 215 25.13 14.85 8.84
CA LEU A 215 26.43 14.74 8.15
C LEU A 215 26.65 15.89 7.15
N GLU A 216 25.61 16.27 6.40
CA GLU A 216 25.65 17.40 5.46
C GLU A 216 25.80 18.74 6.20
N THR A 217 25.06 18.92 7.29
CA THR A 217 25.13 20.13 8.14
C THR A 217 26.49 20.27 8.80
N ARG A 218 27.07 19.17 9.30
CA ARG A 218 28.44 19.14 9.84
C ARG A 218 29.48 19.39 8.74
N GLY A 219 29.27 18.89 7.52
CA GLY A 219 30.10 19.20 6.36
C GLY A 219 30.14 20.69 6.06
N LEU A 220 28.99 21.35 6.00
CA LEU A 220 28.88 22.80 5.80
C LEU A 220 29.51 23.60 6.95
N LEU A 221 29.27 23.22 8.20
CA LEU A 221 29.88 23.88 9.36
C LEU A 221 31.41 23.70 9.39
N SER A 222 31.93 22.55 8.96
CA SER A 222 33.38 22.33 8.85
C SER A 222 34.00 23.17 7.73
N ALA A 223 33.30 23.33 6.60
CA ALA A 223 33.73 24.19 5.50
C ALA A 223 33.69 25.68 5.90
N ILE A 224 32.63 26.11 6.60
CA ILE A 224 32.51 27.46 7.16
C ILE A 224 33.56 27.68 8.25
N GLY A 225 33.83 26.69 9.10
CA GLY A 225 34.86 26.74 10.13
C GLY A 225 36.27 26.84 9.54
N ALA A 226 36.55 26.12 8.45
CA ALA A 226 37.81 26.23 7.71
C ALA A 226 37.95 27.61 7.03
N MET A 227 36.89 28.15 6.44
CA MET A 227 36.88 29.52 5.88
C MET A 227 37.01 30.59 6.96
N SER A 228 36.44 30.36 8.15
CA SER A 228 36.54 31.26 9.31
C SER A 228 37.93 31.24 9.93
N ALA A 229 38.60 30.07 9.97
CA ALA A 229 39.99 29.96 10.40
C ALA A 229 40.95 30.68 9.43
N ASP A 230 40.68 30.67 8.12
CA ASP A 230 41.46 31.42 7.12
C ASP A 230 41.21 32.94 7.20
N SER A 231 39.98 33.38 7.49
CA SER A 231 39.67 34.80 7.75
C SER A 231 40.10 35.30 9.12
N GLY A 232 40.28 34.42 10.11
CA GLY A 232 40.70 34.74 11.48
C GLY A 232 42.15 35.24 11.59
N ARG A 233 42.99 34.99 10.59
CA ARG A 233 44.35 35.53 10.53
C ARG A 233 44.41 36.98 10.05
N ARG A 234 43.28 37.61 9.66
CA ARG A 234 43.27 38.97 9.10
C ARG A 234 42.42 40.03 9.81
N ARG A 235 41.81 39.76 10.96
CA ARG A 235 41.15 40.80 11.76
C ARG A 235 41.29 40.58 13.27
N VAL A 236 42.38 41.09 13.83
CA VAL A 236 42.37 41.58 15.22
C VAL A 236 41.80 42.99 15.16
N GLY A 237 40.61 43.18 15.74
CA GLY A 237 40.06 44.52 15.93
C GLY A 237 38.54 44.59 16.10
N LYS A 238 38.15 44.73 17.38
CA LYS A 238 37.02 45.53 17.89
C LYS A 238 35.71 44.82 18.30
N GLU A 239 35.44 45.06 19.58
CA GLU A 239 34.35 44.72 20.51
C GLU A 239 32.87 44.83 20.08
N ARG A 240 32.08 43.98 20.75
CA ARG A 240 30.72 44.13 21.34
C ARG A 240 29.57 44.75 20.52
N SER A 241 28.47 43.99 20.41
CA SER A 241 27.23 44.25 21.17
C SER A 241 26.24 43.08 21.06
N VAL A 242 25.57 42.79 22.17
CA VAL A 242 24.43 41.88 22.28
C VAL A 242 23.17 42.71 22.03
N ASP A 243 22.24 42.22 21.20
CA ASP A 243 20.90 42.80 21.13
C ASP A 243 19.81 41.70 21.20
N PRO A 244 18.78 41.84 22.06
CA PRO A 244 17.81 40.81 22.38
C PRO A 244 16.52 41.05 21.58
N ARG A 245 16.36 40.40 20.43
CA ARG A 245 15.07 40.33 19.73
C ARG A 245 14.68 38.88 19.45
N ARG A 246 14.77 38.08 20.51
CA ARG A 246 14.41 36.67 20.56
C ARG A 246 13.08 36.52 21.31
N TRP A 247 11.99 37.16 20.86
CA TRP A 247 10.69 37.03 21.56
C TRP A 247 9.44 37.17 20.68
N LEU A 248 9.51 36.91 19.36
CA LEU A 248 8.30 37.03 18.54
C LEU A 248 8.13 35.98 17.45
N PHE A 249 8.43 34.71 17.73
CA PHE A 249 7.91 33.57 16.95
C PHE A 249 7.85 32.34 17.86
N LEU A 250 6.98 32.40 18.87
CA LEU A 250 6.74 31.35 19.87
C LEU A 250 5.26 30.95 19.87
N TRP A 251 4.69 30.66 18.69
CA TRP A 251 3.26 30.33 18.61
C TRP A 251 2.86 29.21 17.65
N LEU A 252 3.79 28.40 17.15
CA LEU A 252 3.42 27.24 16.32
C LEU A 252 4.39 26.07 16.50
N ASP A 253 4.68 25.72 17.75
CA ASP A 253 5.34 24.46 18.07
C ASP A 253 4.43 23.60 18.96
N ARG A 254 4.12 22.42 18.43
CA ARG A 254 3.16 21.42 18.92
C ARG A 254 3.76 20.55 20.03
N ASP A 255 5.06 20.70 20.29
CA ASP A 255 5.85 19.80 21.14
C ASP A 255 5.96 20.22 22.61
N GLN A 256 5.29 21.30 23.03
CA GLN A 256 5.25 21.73 24.43
C GLN A 256 4.09 21.13 25.25
N TRP A 257 3.04 20.58 24.62
CA TRP A 257 1.91 19.99 25.36
C TRP A 257 2.24 18.64 25.99
N ALA A 258 3.17 17.87 25.42
CA ALA A 258 3.56 16.56 25.95
C ALA A 258 4.42 16.64 27.22
N LYS A 259 5.05 17.80 27.51
CA LYS A 259 5.93 17.97 28.67
C LYS A 259 5.25 18.52 29.92
N VAL A 260 4.01 19.01 29.81
CA VAL A 260 3.24 19.57 30.94
C VAL A 260 2.40 18.50 31.66
N ILE A 261 2.11 17.36 31.03
CA ILE A 261 1.21 16.32 31.60
C ILE A 261 1.96 15.24 32.40
N CYS A 262 3.28 15.07 32.22
CA CYS A 262 4.07 14.07 32.97
C CYS A 262 4.86 14.63 34.17
N ARG A 263 4.50 15.82 34.67
CA ARG A 263 5.06 16.33 35.93
C ARG A 263 3.97 16.95 36.80
N GLN A 264 3.01 16.12 37.20
CA GLN A 264 2.31 16.19 38.49
C GLN A 264 1.70 14.84 38.83
#